data_AF-A0A2S9G4L1-F1
#
_entry.id   AF-A0A2S9G4L1-F1
#
_cell.length_a   1.000
_cell.length_b   1.000
_cell.length_c   1.000
_cell.angle_alpha   90.00
_cell.angle_beta   90.00
_cell.angle_gamma   90.00
#
_symmetry.space_group_name_H-M   'P 1'
#
loop_
_entity.id
_entity.type
_entity.pdbx_description
1 polymer ?
#
loop_
_entity_poly.entity_id
_entity_poly.type
_entity_poly.pdbx_seq_one_letter_code
_entity_poly.pdbx_strand_id
1 'polypeptide(L)'
;LPGGGMTARLPQLVGVAMARRLSMTGEVVDAARAERIGLVTEGVAHERLLDRAVELAAQIADVPRPTMRSLKEIYTTGAAAVTDP
;
A
#
# COMPACT_ATOMS: atom_id res chain seq x y z
N LEU A 1 17.39 2.16 11.80
CA LEU A 1 16.59 2.98 10.87
C LEU A 1 15.91 2.05 9.87
N PRO A 2 14.60 2.21 9.57
CA PRO A 2 13.92 1.38 8.58
C PRO A 2 14.61 1.53 7.21
N GLY A 3 15.15 0.45 6.67
CA GLY A 3 15.75 0.45 5.33
C GLY A 3 14.68 0.58 4.24
N GLY A 4 15.04 1.11 3.06
CA GLY A 4 14.16 1.11 1.88
C GLY A 4 13.18 2.28 1.74
N GLY A 5 13.37 3.39 2.47
CA GLY A 5 12.54 4.59 2.34
C GLY A 5 11.18 4.51 3.03
N MET A 6 10.97 3.52 3.91
CA MET A 6 9.69 3.32 4.60
C MET A 6 9.31 4.46 5.54
N THR A 7 10.27 5.22 6.07
CA THR A 7 9.98 6.43 6.85
C THR A 7 9.36 7.55 6.01
N ALA A 8 9.63 7.59 4.70
CA ALA A 8 9.02 8.55 3.78
C ALA A 8 7.66 8.06 3.25
N ARG A 9 7.50 6.74 3.04
CA ARG A 9 6.28 6.14 2.48
C ARG A 9 5.20 5.85 3.52
N LEU A 10 5.57 5.45 4.73
CA LEU A 10 4.61 5.08 5.77
C LEU A 10 3.63 6.23 6.10
N PRO A 11 4.05 7.50 6.24
CA PRO A 11 3.12 8.61 6.41
C PRO A 11 2.11 8.79 5.27
N GLN A 12 2.47 8.45 4.03
CA GLN A 12 1.58 8.52 2.87
C GLN A 12 0.50 7.43 2.91
N LEU A 13 0.77 6.31 3.58
CA LEU A 13 -0.16 5.19 3.73
C LEU A 13 -1.09 5.35 4.92
N VAL A 14 -0.52 5.68 6.10
CA VAL A 14 -1.26 5.63 7.37
C VAL A 14 -1.45 6.99 8.05
N GLY A 15 -0.95 8.07 7.43
CA GLY A 15 -0.91 9.41 8.00
C GLY A 15 0.28 9.64 8.97
N VAL A 16 0.71 10.90 9.10
CA VAL A 16 1.91 11.29 9.87
C VAL A 16 1.85 10.85 11.33
N ALA A 17 0.71 11.01 11.99
CA ALA A 17 0.56 10.67 13.41
C ALA A 17 0.70 9.17 13.67
N MET A 18 0.03 8.33 12.87
CA MET A 18 0.13 6.88 12.99
C MET A 18 1.52 6.39 12.60
N ALA A 19 2.12 6.94 11.54
CA ALA A 19 3.47 6.59 11.13
C ALA A 19 4.51 6.85 12.23
N ARG A 20 4.41 7.98 12.95
CA ARG A 20 5.25 8.28 14.12
C ARG A 20 5.04 7.28 15.24
N ARG A 21 3.78 6.96 15.59
CA ARG A 21 3.45 5.97 16.62
C ARG A 21 4.09 4.63 16.29
N LEU A 22 3.81 4.06 15.12
CA LEU A 22 4.35 2.76 14.68
C LEU A 22 5.89 2.76 14.68
N SER A 23 6.52 3.81 14.15
CA SER A 23 7.98 3.88 14.02
C SER A 23 8.70 4.03 15.35
N MET A 24 8.10 4.76 16.30
CA MET A 24 8.73 5.06 17.59
C MET A 24 8.43 4.00 18.66
N THR A 25 7.27 3.35 18.61
CA THR A 25 6.90 2.32 19.59
C THR A 25 7.27 0.91 19.16
N GLY A 26 7.41 0.67 17.84
CA GLY A 26 7.61 -0.68 17.30
C GLY A 26 6.43 -1.62 17.57
N GLU A 27 5.23 -1.07 17.81
CA GLU A 27 4.05 -1.89 18.10
C GLU A 27 3.70 -2.83 16.94
N VAL A 28 3.23 -4.04 17.30
CA VAL A 28 2.74 -5.01 16.33
C VAL A 28 1.28 -4.68 16.00
N VAL A 29 0.96 -4.71 14.71
CA VAL A 29 -0.37 -4.41 14.18
C VAL A 29 -0.96 -5.68 13.59
N ASP A 30 -2.17 -6.05 14.00
CA ASP A 30 -2.92 -7.15 13.39
C ASP A 30 -3.50 -6.77 12.02
N ALA A 31 -3.97 -7.76 11.26
CA ALA A 31 -4.48 -7.55 9.90
C ALA A 31 -5.67 -6.56 9.86
N ALA A 32 -6.61 -6.68 10.80
CA ALA A 32 -7.81 -5.84 10.83
C ALA A 32 -7.47 -4.37 11.13
N ARG A 33 -6.48 -4.11 11.99
CA ARG A 33 -5.97 -2.77 12.24
C ARG A 33 -5.14 -2.28 11.07
N ALA A 34 -4.29 -3.12 10.47
CA ALA A 34 -3.49 -2.75 9.30
C ALA A 34 -4.38 -2.28 8.14
N GLU A 35 -5.50 -2.96 7.90
CA GLU A 35 -6.48 -2.57 6.88
C GLU A 35 -7.14 -1.23 7.23
N ARG A 36 -7.64 -1.08 8.46
CA ARG A 36 -8.29 0.17 8.91
C ARG A 36 -7.38 1.40 8.84
N ILE A 37 -6.08 1.24 9.06
CA ILE A 37 -5.13 2.35 9.00
C ILE A 37 -4.56 2.57 7.59
N GLY A 38 -4.94 1.77 6.59
CA GLY A 38 -4.45 1.89 5.21
C GLY A 38 -3.07 1.28 4.96
N LEU A 39 -2.55 0.48 5.90
CA LEU A 39 -1.28 -0.22 5.72
C LEU A 39 -1.39 -1.40 4.75
N VAL A 40 -2.56 -2.04 4.70
CA VAL A 40 -2.94 -3.03 3.68
C VAL A 40 -4.29 -2.63 3.10
N THR A 41 -4.59 -3.10 1.88
CA THR A 41 -5.83 -2.74 1.18
C THR A 41 -6.98 -3.72 1.40
N GLU A 42 -6.68 -4.97 1.76
CA GLU A 42 -7.67 -6.04 1.92
C GLU A 42 -7.10 -7.14 2.84
N GLY A 43 -7.85 -7.52 3.88
CA GLY A 43 -7.61 -8.72 4.68
C GLY A 43 -8.53 -9.87 4.27
N VAL A 44 -7.98 -11.08 4.12
CA VAL A 44 -8.75 -12.30 3.81
C VAL A 44 -8.36 -13.47 4.71
N ALA A 45 -9.22 -14.49 4.78
CA ALA A 45 -8.89 -15.76 5.42
C ALA A 45 -7.65 -16.38 4.76
N HIS A 46 -6.80 -17.05 5.56
CA HIS A 46 -5.51 -17.55 5.11
C HIS A 46 -5.64 -18.53 3.93
N GLU A 47 -6.65 -19.39 3.97
CA GLU A 47 -6.97 -20.39 2.96
C GLU A 47 -7.38 -19.77 1.61
N ARG A 48 -7.82 -18.51 1.63
CA ARG A 48 -8.27 -17.74 0.46
C ARG A 48 -7.21 -16.79 -0.08
N LEU A 49 -6.06 -16.65 0.59
CA LEU A 49 -5.05 -15.65 0.26
C LEU A 49 -4.56 -15.76 -1.19
N LEU A 50 -4.16 -16.96 -1.60
CA LEU A 50 -3.61 -17.18 -2.94
C LEU A 50 -4.69 -17.00 -4.01
N ASP A 51 -5.86 -17.59 -3.82
CA ASP A 51 -6.98 -17.48 -4.74
C ASP A 51 -7.34 -16.01 -4.98
N ARG A 52 -7.49 -15.24 -3.91
CA ARG A 52 -7.84 -13.81 -3.99
C ARG A 52 -6.76 -12.99 -4.69
N ALA A 53 -5.48 -13.27 -4.41
CA ALA A 53 -4.38 -12.60 -5.08
C ALA A 53 -4.36 -12.88 -6.60
N VAL A 54 -4.67 -14.12 -7.01
CA VAL A 54 -4.76 -14.50 -8.42
C VAL A 54 -5.99 -13.86 -9.08
N GLU A 55 -7.14 -13.80 -8.41
CA GLU A 55 -8.33 -13.09 -8.89
C GLU A 55 -8.02 -11.61 -9.18
N LEU A 56 -7.34 -10.92 -8.25
CA LEU A 56 -6.89 -9.53 -8.44
C LEU A 56 -5.90 -9.40 -9.61
N ALA A 57 -4.94 -10.30 -9.72
CA ALA A 57 -3.97 -10.30 -10.81
C ALA A 57 -4.66 -10.51 -12.17
N ALA A 58 -5.68 -11.38 -12.24
CA ALA A 58 -6.47 -11.60 -13.44
C ALA A 58 -7.25 -10.34 -13.85
N GLN A 59 -7.87 -9.64 -12.88
CA GLN A 59 -8.54 -8.36 -13.14
C GLN A 59 -7.59 -7.30 -13.71
N ILE A 60 -6.36 -7.23 -13.18
CA ILE A 60 -5.33 -6.32 -13.71
C ILE A 60 -4.89 -6.74 -15.12
N ALA A 61 -4.74 -8.05 -15.36
CA ALA A 61 -4.28 -8.60 -16.62
C ALA A 61 -5.30 -8.48 -17.76
N ASP A 62 -6.60 -8.38 -17.42
CA ASP A 62 -7.68 -8.17 -18.39
C ASP A 62 -7.62 -6.77 -19.05
N VAL A 63 -6.97 -5.81 -18.39
CA VAL A 63 -6.78 -4.47 -18.94
C VAL A 63 -5.69 -4.47 -20.01
N PRO A 64 -5.91 -3.86 -21.20
CA PRO A 64 -4.88 -3.73 -22.22
C PRO A 64 -3.57 -3.16 -21.68
N ARG A 65 -2.46 -3.84 -22.01
CA ARG A 65 -1.11 -3.52 -21.49
C ARG A 65 -0.71 -2.04 -21.63
N PRO A 66 -0.95 -1.34 -22.77
CA PRO A 66 -0.61 0.08 -22.87
C PRO A 66 -1.38 0.93 -21.85
N THR A 67 -2.67 0.67 -21.67
CA THR A 67 -3.53 1.38 -20.71
C THR A 67 -3.06 1.17 -19.28
N MET A 68 -2.83 -0.08 -18.88
CA MET A 68 -2.35 -0.40 -17.53
C MET A 68 -0.96 0.20 -17.25
N ARG A 69 -0.09 0.25 -18.27
CA ARG A 69 1.21 0.92 -18.17
C ARG A 69 1.06 2.42 -17.91
N SER A 70 0.27 3.12 -18.72
CA SER A 70 0.03 4.56 -18.55
C SER A 70 -0.58 4.88 -17.18
N LEU A 71 -1.54 4.06 -16.73
CA LEU A 71 -2.13 4.20 -15.39
C LEU A 71 -1.06 4.09 -14.29
N LYS A 72 -0.21 3.07 -14.35
CA LYS A 72 0.88 2.88 -13.40
C LYS A 72 1.88 4.05 -13.42
N GLU A 73 2.20 4.58 -14.60
CA GLU A 73 3.08 5.74 -14.75
C GLU A 73 2.49 7.00 -14.12
N ILE A 74 1.19 7.25 -14.27
CA ILE A 74 0.49 8.37 -13.63
C ILE A 74 0.59 8.27 -12.11
N TYR A 75 0.35 7.09 -11.52
CA TYR A 75 0.48 6.92 -10.07
C TYR A 75 1.94 7.05 -9.60
N THR A 76 2.91 6.56 -10.38
CA THR A 76 4.32 6.60 -9.99
C THR A 76 4.89 8.03 -10.06
N THR A 77 4.50 8.80 -11.09
CA THR A 77 5.03 10.15 -11.34
C THR A 77 4.16 11.24 -10.69
N GLY A 78 2.84 11.07 -10.70
CA GLY A 78 1.87 12.02 -10.14
C GLY A 78 1.80 12.00 -8.61
N ALA A 79 2.04 10.85 -7.97
CA ALA A 79 2.14 10.79 -6.50
C ALA A 79 3.44 11.42 -5.96
N ALA A 80 4.44 11.67 -6.81
CA ALA A 80 5.69 12.31 -6.39
C ALA A 80 5.58 13.85 -6.26
N ALA A 81 4.54 14.47 -6.83
CA ALA A 81 4.45 15.94 -6.97
C ALA A 81 3.52 16.64 -5.96
N VAL A 82 2.83 15.91 -5.08
CA VAL A 82 1.92 16.48 -4.06
C VAL A 82 2.38 16.11 -2.66
N THR A 83 3.61 16.47 -2.32
CA THR A 83 4.07 16.54 -0.91
C THR A 83 5.20 17.56 -0.81
N ASP A 84 4.86 18.85 -0.89
CA ASP A 84 5.25 19.94 0.04
C ASP A 84 4.78 21.32 -0.52
N PRO A 85 4.53 22.31 0.36
CA PRO A 85 5.61 23.09 0.97
C PRO A 85 5.93 22.76 2.43
#